data_AF-A0A2M7S0S9-F1
#
_entry.id   AF-A0A2M7S0S9-F1
#
_cell.length_a   1.000
_cell.length_b   1.000
_cell.length_c   1.000
_cell.angle_alpha   90.00
_cell.angle_beta   90.00
_cell.angle_gamma   90.00
#
_symmetry.space_group_name_H-M   'P 1'
#
loop_
_entity.id
_entity.type
_entity.pdbx_description
1 polymer ?
#
loop_
_entity_poly.entity_id
_entity_poly.type
_entity_poly.pdbx_seq_one_letter_code
_entity_poly.pdbx_strand_id
1 'polypeptide(L)'
;MNATKILQSVGLNPGDSVFSIDNEEALEKILKFIKEFELRIKVKKIGKDDWETLFSGYAEAVTIYHSENYHQERVVFLSNEKMLKKYGLTDEDVARLGFC
;
A
#
# COMPACT_ATOMS: atom_id res chain seq x y z
N MET A 1 -4.91 -12.64 5.33
CA MET A 1 -5.10 -11.52 6.30
C MET A 1 -6.42 -10.86 5.96
N ASN A 2 -7.18 -10.38 6.94
CA ASN A 2 -8.46 -9.71 6.71
C ASN A 2 -8.23 -8.19 6.81
N ALA A 3 -8.55 -7.46 5.73
CA ALA A 3 -8.31 -6.02 5.61
C ALA A 3 -9.08 -5.22 6.67
N THR A 4 -10.39 -5.48 6.82
CA THR A 4 -11.22 -4.89 7.88
C THR A 4 -10.59 -4.99 9.28
N LYS A 5 -10.08 -6.17 9.67
CA LYS A 5 -9.46 -6.35 10.99
C LYS A 5 -8.20 -5.51 11.18
N ILE A 6 -7.42 -5.28 10.12
CA ILE A 6 -6.21 -4.46 10.19
C ILE A 6 -6.61 -2.99 10.35
N LEU A 7 -7.54 -2.50 9.55
CA LEU A 7 -8.05 -1.12 9.61
C LEU A 7 -8.62 -0.81 11.00
N GLN A 8 -9.49 -1.68 11.51
CA GLN A 8 -10.06 -1.53 12.84
C GLN A 8 -8.99 -1.54 13.95
N SER A 9 -7.92 -2.34 13.80
CA SER A 9 -6.84 -2.40 14.79
C SER A 9 -6.03 -1.10 14.91
N VAL A 10 -6.08 -0.23 13.89
CA VAL A 10 -5.46 1.10 13.88
C VAL A 10 -6.48 2.24 13.95
N GLY A 11 -7.76 1.93 14.17
CA GLY A 11 -8.83 2.93 14.28
C GLY A 11 -9.21 3.59 12.95
N LEU A 12 -9.04 2.90 11.82
CA LEU A 12 -9.54 3.30 10.51
C LEU A 12 -10.85 2.58 10.20
N ASN A 13 -11.79 3.31 9.60
CA ASN A 13 -13.06 2.75 9.19
C ASN A 13 -12.93 2.12 7.78
N PRO A 14 -13.30 0.84 7.61
CA PRO A 14 -13.24 0.17 6.31
C PRO A 14 -14.01 0.85 5.18
N GLY A 15 -15.11 1.53 5.52
CA GLY A 15 -15.96 2.20 4.52
C GLY A 15 -15.57 3.63 4.18
N ASP A 16 -14.50 4.19 4.75
CA ASP A 16 -14.05 5.53 4.36
C ASP A 16 -13.48 5.48 2.93
N SER A 17 -13.77 6.52 2.14
CA SER A 17 -13.42 6.55 0.73
C SER A 17 -11.93 6.85 0.50
N VAL A 18 -11.34 6.08 -0.42
CA VAL A 18 -10.03 6.30 -1.02
C VAL A 18 -10.25 6.47 -2.52
N PHE A 19 -10.39 7.73 -2.96
CA PHE A 19 -10.72 8.07 -4.36
C PHE A 19 -12.03 7.43 -4.83
N SER A 20 -11.97 6.41 -5.70
CA SER A 20 -13.12 5.71 -6.28
C SER A 20 -13.44 4.38 -5.59
N ILE A 21 -12.68 4.01 -4.57
CA ILE A 21 -12.85 2.77 -3.79
C ILE A 21 -12.91 3.12 -2.28
N ASP A 22 -13.06 2.11 -1.42
CA ASP A 22 -12.99 2.29 0.04
C ASP A 22 -11.65 1.81 0.63
N ASN A 23 -11.43 2.10 1.92
CA ASN A 23 -10.24 1.70 2.66
C ASN A 23 -10.04 0.17 2.66
N GLU A 24 -11.13 -0.61 2.70
CA GLU A 24 -11.04 -2.07 2.66
C GLU A 24 -10.46 -2.55 1.33
N GLU A 25 -11.05 -2.12 0.21
CA GLU A 25 -10.60 -2.49 -1.13
C GLU A 25 -9.17 -1.99 -1.39
N ALA A 26 -8.84 -0.75 -0.98
CA ALA A 26 -7.50 -0.20 -1.13
C ALA A 26 -6.46 -1.05 -0.38
N LEU A 27 -6.78 -1.44 0.86
CA LEU A 27 -5.91 -2.30 1.65
C LEU A 27 -5.80 -3.71 1.04
N GLU A 28 -6.88 -4.31 0.54
CA GLU A 28 -6.84 -5.61 -0.12
C GLU A 28 -5.90 -5.62 -1.32
N LYS A 29 -5.95 -4.57 -2.14
CA LYS A 29 -5.04 -4.40 -3.28
C LYS A 29 -3.57 -4.27 -2.83
N ILE A 30 -3.29 -3.45 -1.82
CA ILE A 30 -1.95 -3.34 -1.22
C ILE A 30 -1.46 -4.68 -0.67
N LEU A 31 -2.32 -5.43 0.02
CA LEU A 31 -1.97 -6.75 0.56
C LEU A 31 -1.70 -7.77 -0.56
N LYS A 32 -2.47 -7.72 -1.64
CA LYS A 32 -2.24 -8.54 -2.83
C LYS A 32 -0.90 -8.22 -3.45
N PHE A 33 -0.56 -6.95 -3.60
CA PHE A 33 0.73 -6.50 -4.12
C PHE A 33 1.90 -6.96 -3.24
N ILE A 34 1.82 -6.77 -1.92
CA ILE A 34 2.82 -7.27 -0.97
C ILE A 34 3.05 -8.77 -1.15
N LYS A 35 1.97 -9.55 -1.33
CA LYS A 35 2.05 -11.00 -1.52
C LYS A 35 2.65 -11.37 -2.88
N GLU A 36 2.22 -10.70 -3.95
CA GLU A 36 2.66 -10.94 -5.33
C GLU A 36 4.16 -10.71 -5.49
N PHE A 37 4.69 -9.67 -4.86
CA PHE A 37 6.11 -9.36 -4.85
C PHE A 37 6.84 -9.97 -3.64
N GLU A 38 6.18 -10.78 -2.81
CA GLU A 38 6.77 -11.41 -1.61
C GLU A 38 7.50 -10.40 -0.67
N LEU A 39 6.96 -9.19 -0.55
CA LEU A 39 7.58 -8.12 0.23
C LEU A 39 7.49 -8.44 1.73
N ARG A 40 8.60 -8.26 2.46
CA ARG A 40 8.70 -8.61 3.90
C ARG A 40 8.14 -7.52 4.83
N ILE A 41 7.05 -6.87 4.42
CA ILE A 41 6.40 -5.81 5.16
C ILE A 41 5.68 -6.36 6.39
N LYS A 42 5.98 -5.81 7.56
CA LYS A 42 5.31 -6.10 8.83
C LYS A 42 4.01 -5.30 8.93
N VAL A 43 3.03 -5.65 8.10
CA VAL A 43 1.73 -4.95 7.97
C VAL A 43 1.07 -4.64 9.32
N LYS A 44 1.09 -5.59 10.26
CA LYS A 44 0.50 -5.42 11.60
C LYS A 44 1.17 -4.34 12.47
N LYS A 45 2.31 -3.79 12.04
CA LYS A 45 3.05 -2.73 12.74
C LYS A 45 2.84 -1.35 12.12
N ILE A 46 2.21 -1.28 10.94
CA ILE A 46 1.95 0.00 10.27
C ILE A 46 0.92 0.77 11.10
N GLY A 47 1.25 2.02 11.43
CA GLY A 47 0.39 2.90 12.22
C GLY A 47 -0.72 3.51 11.36
N LYS A 48 -1.67 4.19 12.01
CA LYS A 48 -2.78 4.88 11.35
C LYS A 48 -2.29 5.89 10.30
N ASP A 49 -1.43 6.82 10.70
CA ASP A 49 -0.95 7.90 9.83
C ASP A 49 -0.18 7.36 8.61
N ASP A 50 0.58 6.28 8.78
CA ASP A 50 1.30 5.64 7.68
C ASP A 50 0.34 4.89 6.74
N TRP A 51 -0.76 4.32 7.25
CA TRP A 51 -1.84 3.78 6.40
C TRP A 51 -2.54 4.87 5.59
N GLU A 52 -2.89 5.98 6.23
CA GLU A 52 -3.50 7.14 5.56
C GLU A 52 -2.56 7.68 4.46
N THR A 53 -1.25 7.71 4.72
CA THR A 53 -0.24 8.08 3.73
C THR A 53 -0.25 7.11 2.53
N LEU A 54 -0.31 5.80 2.78
CA LEU A 54 -0.38 4.79 1.72
C LEU A 54 -1.67 4.91 0.90
N PHE A 55 -2.82 5.16 1.52
CA PHE A 55 -4.09 5.33 0.83
C PHE A 55 -4.12 6.63 0.00
N SER A 56 -3.59 7.73 0.54
CA SER A 56 -3.43 8.97 -0.22
C SER A 56 -2.53 8.77 -1.43
N GLY A 57 -1.38 8.10 -1.25
CA GLY A 57 -0.49 7.77 -2.36
C GLY A 57 -1.14 6.85 -3.39
N TYR A 58 -1.98 5.91 -2.96
CA TYR A 58 -2.74 5.04 -3.86
C TYR A 58 -3.76 5.84 -4.70
N ALA A 59 -4.50 6.75 -4.07
CA ALA A 59 -5.40 7.67 -4.77
C ALA A 59 -4.65 8.51 -5.81
N GLU A 60 -3.50 9.09 -5.46
CA GLU A 60 -2.66 9.83 -6.40
C GLU A 60 -2.14 8.94 -7.53
N ALA A 61 -1.65 7.73 -7.21
CA ALA A 61 -1.17 6.79 -8.22
C ALA A 61 -2.26 6.43 -9.23
N VAL A 62 -3.50 6.20 -8.79
CA VAL A 62 -4.64 5.96 -9.70
C VAL A 62 -4.88 7.15 -10.65
N THR A 63 -4.67 8.39 -10.20
CA THR A 63 -4.85 9.57 -11.06
C THR A 63 -3.71 9.79 -12.06
N ILE A 64 -2.50 9.32 -11.76
CA ILE A 64 -1.28 9.59 -12.54
C ILE A 64 -0.93 8.42 -13.47
N TYR A 65 -1.31 7.17 -13.13
CA TYR A 65 -0.89 5.97 -13.85
C TYR A 65 -1.92 5.49 -14.88
N HIS A 66 -1.52 5.44 -16.15
CA HIS A 66 -2.32 4.91 -17.27
C HIS A 66 -2.46 3.38 -17.19
N SER A 67 -3.61 2.87 -17.64
CA SER A 67 -4.08 1.46 -17.61
C SER A 67 -3.15 0.40 -18.22
N GLU A 68 -2.08 0.77 -18.89
CA GLU A 68 -1.15 -0.17 -19.54
C GLU A 68 0.01 -0.61 -18.63
N ASN A 69 0.26 0.10 -17.52
CA ASN A 69 1.24 -0.32 -16.52
C ASN A 69 0.52 -0.94 -15.32
N TYR A 70 0.59 -2.27 -15.27
CA TYR A 70 0.10 -3.07 -14.15
C TYR A 70 0.80 -2.62 -12.83
N HIS A 71 0.00 -2.37 -11.78
CA HIS A 71 0.38 -2.03 -10.37
C HIS A 71 0.54 -0.54 -9.99
N GLN A 72 -0.57 0.14 -9.69
CA GLN A 72 -0.55 1.46 -9.01
C GLN A 72 0.15 1.39 -7.65
N GLU A 73 0.04 0.25 -6.96
CA GLU A 73 0.67 -0.02 -5.67
C GLU A 73 2.20 0.09 -5.75
N ARG A 74 2.80 -0.20 -6.91
CA ARG A 74 4.23 -0.03 -7.13
C ARG A 74 4.68 1.42 -6.94
N VAL A 75 3.93 2.38 -7.52
CA VAL A 75 4.21 3.82 -7.37
C VAL A 75 4.10 4.23 -5.92
N VAL A 76 3.06 3.73 -5.22
CA VAL A 76 2.87 3.98 -3.79
C VAL A 76 4.07 3.53 -2.99
N PHE A 77 4.57 2.31 -3.26
CA PHE A 77 5.69 1.72 -2.52
C PHE A 77 7.01 2.45 -2.78
N LEU A 78 7.28 2.80 -4.04
CA LEU A 78 8.49 3.55 -4.40
C LEU A 78 8.47 4.97 -3.82
N SER A 79 7.33 5.66 -3.86
CA SER A 79 7.19 7.02 -3.34
C SER A 79 7.27 7.08 -1.81
N ASN A 80 6.99 5.96 -1.13
CA ASN A 80 6.98 5.84 0.33
C ASN A 80 8.12 4.95 0.87
N GLU A 81 9.18 4.71 0.10
CA GLU A 81 10.22 3.73 0.44
C GLU A 81 10.85 3.95 1.82
N LYS A 82 11.17 5.21 2.17
CA LYS A 82 11.77 5.57 3.46
C LYS A 82 10.86 5.23 4.64
N MET A 83 9.55 5.40 4.47
CA MET A 83 8.56 5.02 5.48
C MET A 83 8.45 3.50 5.57
N LEU A 84 8.31 2.82 4.42
CA LEU A 84 8.13 1.37 4.35
C LEU A 84 9.35 0.57 4.80
N LYS A 85 10.56 1.13 4.71
CA LYS A 85 11.79 0.57 5.29
C LYS A 85 11.69 0.37 6.80
N LYS A 86 10.97 1.24 7.53
CA LYS A 86 10.68 1.05 8.97
C LYS A 86 9.88 -0.24 9.23
N TYR A 87 9.12 -0.69 8.23
CA TYR A 87 8.26 -1.86 8.31
C TYR A 87 8.84 -3.11 7.65
N GLY A 88 10.05 -3.04 7.10
CA GLY A 88 10.76 -4.21 6.56
C GLY A 88 10.89 -4.24 5.03
N LEU A 89 10.55 -3.16 4.32
CA LEU A 89 10.95 -3.01 2.92
C LEU A 89 12.47 -2.94 2.84
N THR A 90 13.08 -3.71 1.96
CA THR A 90 14.54 -3.73 1.77
C THR A 90 14.96 -2.91 0.54
N ASP A 91 16.23 -2.53 0.46
CA ASP A 91 16.77 -1.91 -0.76
C ASP A 91 16.71 -2.85 -1.98
N GLU A 92 16.80 -4.16 -1.75
CA GLU A 92 16.61 -5.18 -2.78
C GLU A 92 15.16 -5.18 -3.31
N ASP A 93 14.18 -5.06 -2.40
CA ASP A 93 12.78 -4.91 -2.80
C ASP A 93 12.58 -3.63 -3.62
N VAL A 94 13.13 -2.51 -3.19
CA VAL A 94 13.05 -1.23 -3.92
C VAL A 94 13.68 -1.35 -5.31
N ALA A 95 14.85 -1.97 -5.41
CA ALA A 95 15.51 -2.20 -6.69
C ALA A 95 14.64 -3.07 -7.61
N ARG A 96 14.11 -4.19 -7.11
CA ARG A 96 13.21 -5.07 -7.88
C ARG A 96 11.96 -4.34 -8.34
N LEU A 97 11.37 -3.52 -7.47
CA LEU A 97 10.25 -2.65 -7.82
C LEU A 97 10.65 -1.52 -8.78
N GLY A 98 11.92 -1.13 -8.87
CA GLY A 98 12.39 -0.08 -9.79
C GLY A 98 12.60 -0.55 -11.23
N PHE A 99 12.91 -1.83 -11.44
CA PHE A 99 13.36 -2.37 -12.74
C PHE A 99 12.31 -3.16 -13.55
N CYS A 100 11.11 -3.39 -13.02
CA CYS A 100 10.02 -4.07 -13.75
C CYS A 100 9.26 -3.14 -14.72
#